data_AF-A0A7W9DSG7-F1
#
_entry.id   AF-A0A7W9DSG7-F1
#
_cell.length_a   1.000
_cell.length_b   1.000
_cell.length_c   1.000
_cell.angle_alpha   90.00
_cell.angle_beta   90.00
_cell.angle_gamma   90.00
#
_symmetry.space_group_name_H-M   'P 1'
#
loop_
_entity.id
_entity.type
_entity.pdbx_description
1 polymer ?
#
loop_
_entity_poly.entity_id
_entity_poly.type
_entity_poly.pdbx_seq_one_letter_code
_entity_poly.pdbx_strand_id
1 'polypeptide(L)'
;MAAAVMAAGCSLAGGDARTATGVGSVRHDGDPGETPSPAAGGEAEWEGVARALGRAGKLSSDKKVYRVSFPRSDLKVTSYGVSIEPGLALGGYAAFTRHSGGDVLMMGDLVVTEPESQKVTDVLQRQGIQQTALHKHLLSHQPEVWWTHVHASGPDAVAIARSIRAALDVTATPPPPAAAPKPALRLDTAAIDQAMGTKGTNDGGIYKFTFKRTKPVTEHGRVIPPGMGVTTAINFQPTGGGKAAVNGDFAMVADEVQRVIRALRRGGIDIVEIHNHALHDEPRLFYMHFWADDDAVKLARTLRQAVAEQAVTPAA
;
A
#
# COMPACT_ATOMS: atom_id res chain seq x y z
N MET A 1 39.27 43.15 15.97
CA MET A 1 39.07 42.89 17.42
C MET A 1 37.62 42.42 17.58
N ALA A 2 37.29 41.14 17.76
CA ALA A 2 37.38 40.33 19.00
C ALA A 2 36.79 41.07 20.21
N ALA A 3 35.93 40.54 21.08
CA ALA A 3 35.10 39.35 21.20
C ALA A 3 34.18 39.60 22.43
N ALA A 4 33.04 38.91 22.56
CA ALA A 4 32.58 38.34 23.84
C ALA A 4 31.24 37.61 23.68
N VAL A 5 31.26 36.37 24.15
CA VAL A 5 30.19 35.39 24.27
C VAL A 5 29.47 35.58 25.61
N MET A 6 28.16 35.34 25.67
CA MET A 6 27.51 34.85 26.89
C MET A 6 26.68 33.61 26.57
N ALA A 7 27.13 32.48 27.12
CA ALA A 7 26.36 31.26 27.22
C ALA A 7 25.60 31.28 28.55
N ALA A 8 24.30 30.99 28.51
CA ALA A 8 23.53 30.62 29.69
C ALA A 8 23.01 29.20 29.47
N GLY A 9 23.64 28.24 30.16
CA GLY A 9 23.15 26.87 30.27
C GLY A 9 21.98 26.80 31.23
N CYS A 10 20.96 26.02 30.89
CA CYS A 10 20.00 25.50 31.84
C CYS A 10 20.01 23.97 31.77
N SER A 11 20.06 23.41 32.97
CA SER A 11 20.38 22.06 33.38
C SER A 11 19.38 20.99 32.93
N LEU A 12 19.91 19.83 32.57
CA LEU A 12 19.21 18.55 32.47
C LEU A 12 19.00 17.96 33.89
N ALA A 13 17.74 17.66 34.22
CA ALA A 13 17.32 16.65 35.19
C ALA A 13 16.05 16.02 34.55
N GLY A 14 16.02 14.77 34.08
CA GLY A 14 16.06 13.55 34.87
C GLY A 14 14.78 13.46 35.71
N GLY A 15 13.78 12.63 35.47
CA GLY A 15 13.50 11.56 34.52
C GLY A 15 12.32 10.79 35.13
N ASP A 16 11.31 10.40 34.33
CA ASP A 16 10.45 9.25 34.63
C ASP A 16 9.74 8.81 33.35
N ALA A 17 10.53 8.20 32.46
CA ALA A 17 10.02 7.45 31.31
C ALA A 17 9.90 5.98 31.71
N ARG A 18 8.75 5.60 32.27
CA ARG A 18 8.34 4.21 32.44
C ARG A 18 6.92 4.00 31.95
N THR A 19 6.79 3.88 30.62
CA THR A 19 5.75 3.08 29.91
C THR A 19 5.84 3.32 28.39
N ALA A 20 6.93 2.89 27.74
CA ALA A 20 7.00 2.79 26.28
C ALA A 20 8.05 1.74 25.87
N THR A 21 7.80 0.47 26.15
CA THR A 21 8.59 -0.65 25.63
C THR A 21 7.63 -1.71 25.13
N GLY A 22 7.51 -1.86 23.82
CA GLY A 22 6.66 -2.90 23.24
C GLY A 22 6.41 -2.86 21.73
N VAL A 23 6.83 -1.82 21.02
CA VAL A 23 6.78 -1.77 19.54
C VAL A 23 8.10 -1.14 19.08
N GLY A 24 8.96 -1.89 18.41
CA GLY A 24 10.16 -1.31 17.77
C GLY A 24 11.53 -1.94 18.03
N SER A 25 11.68 -3.02 18.81
CA SER A 25 12.97 -3.73 18.88
C SER A 25 12.87 -5.14 18.29
N VAL A 26 13.37 -5.31 17.06
CA VAL A 26 13.61 -6.64 16.50
C VAL A 26 14.90 -7.18 17.12
N ARG A 27 14.82 -8.27 17.87
CA ARG A 27 16.00 -9.01 18.35
C ARG A 27 16.68 -9.65 17.14
N HIS A 28 17.99 -9.45 17.01
CA HIS A 28 18.81 -10.05 15.96
C HIS A 28 19.59 -11.23 16.53
N ASP A 29 18.88 -12.24 17.03
CA ASP A 29 19.49 -13.50 17.47
C ASP A 29 18.60 -14.65 16.98
N GLY A 30 18.94 -15.17 15.81
CA GLY A 30 18.34 -16.38 15.25
C GLY A 30 19.42 -17.20 14.55
N ASP A 31 19.49 -18.48 14.91
CA ASP A 31 20.21 -19.59 14.26
C ASP A 31 20.10 -19.49 12.70
N PRO A 32 21.03 -20.05 11.89
CA PRO A 32 20.93 -20.03 10.42
C PRO A 32 19.84 -21.00 9.89
N GLY A 33 18.73 -21.09 10.62
CA GLY A 33 17.51 -21.80 10.27
C GLY A 33 16.69 -21.04 9.24
N GLU A 34 15.81 -21.81 8.60
CA GLU A 34 14.89 -21.42 7.54
C GLU A 34 14.25 -20.02 7.75
N THR A 35 14.34 -19.16 6.73
CA THR A 35 13.72 -17.82 6.67
C THR A 35 12.26 -17.89 7.16
N PRO A 36 11.88 -17.20 8.26
CA PRO A 36 10.54 -17.30 8.80
C PRO A 36 9.48 -17.02 7.73
N SER A 37 8.58 -17.98 7.58
CA SER A 37 7.56 -17.99 6.53
C SER A 37 6.18 -17.65 7.10
N PRO A 38 5.29 -17.03 6.29
CA PRO A 38 3.90 -16.79 6.67
C PRO A 38 3.17 -18.08 7.05
N ALA A 39 2.62 -18.09 8.26
CA ALA A 39 1.78 -19.13 8.78
C ALA A 39 0.31 -18.92 8.35
N ALA A 40 -0.36 -20.01 7.99
CA ALA A 40 -1.80 -19.98 7.71
C ALA A 40 -2.58 -19.95 9.04
N GLY A 41 -3.53 -19.03 9.14
CA GLY A 41 -4.40 -18.84 10.32
C GLY A 41 -5.88 -19.04 10.02
N GLY A 42 -6.71 -18.95 11.06
CA GLY A 42 -8.17 -18.92 10.93
C GLY A 42 -8.71 -17.49 11.02
N GLU A 43 -9.95 -17.25 10.58
CA GLU A 43 -10.59 -15.93 10.72
C GLU A 43 -10.71 -15.48 12.19
N ALA A 44 -10.95 -16.42 13.11
CA ALA A 44 -11.08 -16.17 14.54
C ALA A 44 -9.86 -15.46 15.15
N GLU A 45 -8.66 -15.70 14.61
CA GLU A 45 -7.42 -15.04 15.03
C GLU A 45 -7.50 -13.52 14.87
N TRP A 46 -8.17 -13.07 13.82
CA TRP A 46 -8.18 -11.67 13.40
C TRP A 46 -9.36 -10.88 13.97
N GLU A 47 -10.24 -11.50 14.76
CA GLU A 47 -11.36 -10.80 15.37
C GLU A 47 -10.92 -9.66 16.30
N GLY A 48 -9.83 -9.88 17.06
CA GLY A 48 -9.26 -8.85 17.92
C GLY A 48 -8.76 -7.65 17.11
N VAL A 49 -8.10 -7.92 15.98
CA VAL A 49 -7.65 -6.89 15.02
C VAL A 49 -8.83 -6.15 14.42
N ALA A 50 -9.88 -6.86 13.99
CA ALA A 50 -11.10 -6.28 13.45
C ALA A 50 -11.78 -5.33 14.45
N ARG A 51 -11.92 -5.77 15.71
CA ARG A 51 -12.49 -4.95 16.79
C ARG A 51 -11.63 -3.72 17.06
N ALA A 52 -10.31 -3.87 17.12
CA ALA A 52 -9.38 -2.77 17.37
C ALA A 52 -9.41 -1.71 16.26
N LEU A 53 -9.52 -2.12 14.98
CA LEU A 53 -9.65 -1.19 13.86
C LEU A 53 -11.08 -0.64 13.72
N GLY A 54 -12.05 -1.25 14.38
CA GLY A 54 -13.47 -0.90 14.27
C GLY A 54 -14.10 -1.32 12.94
N ARG A 55 -13.48 -2.26 12.21
CA ARG A 55 -14.04 -2.84 10.98
C ARG A 55 -13.39 -4.17 10.63
N ALA A 56 -14.18 -5.06 10.01
CA ALA A 56 -13.69 -6.33 9.50
C ALA A 56 -12.89 -6.17 8.21
N GLY A 57 -11.86 -7.01 8.07
CA GLY A 57 -11.11 -7.26 6.84
C GLY A 57 -11.49 -8.57 6.18
N LYS A 58 -10.67 -8.98 5.20
CA LYS A 58 -10.77 -10.24 4.48
C LYS A 58 -9.51 -11.05 4.68
N LEU A 59 -9.67 -12.33 5.00
CA LEU A 59 -8.58 -13.29 4.97
C LEU A 59 -8.37 -13.78 3.53
N SER A 60 -7.13 -13.83 3.07
CA SER A 60 -6.77 -14.36 1.76
C SER A 60 -7.13 -15.85 1.65
N SER A 61 -7.29 -16.35 0.42
CA SER A 61 -7.65 -17.75 0.15
C SER A 61 -6.60 -18.75 0.66
N ASP A 62 -5.32 -18.36 0.64
CA ASP A 62 -4.21 -19.11 1.21
C ASP A 62 -4.08 -18.98 2.74
N LYS A 63 -4.96 -18.19 3.36
CA LYS A 63 -5.07 -17.95 4.81
C LYS A 63 -3.86 -17.28 5.45
N LYS A 64 -3.01 -16.63 4.66
CA LYS A 64 -1.75 -16.02 5.13
C LYS A 64 -1.83 -14.52 5.35
N VAL A 65 -2.80 -13.83 4.75
CA VAL A 65 -2.92 -12.36 4.83
C VAL A 65 -4.32 -11.97 5.24
N TYR A 66 -4.44 -11.26 6.36
CA TYR A 66 -5.66 -10.58 6.75
C TYR A 66 -5.59 -9.11 6.39
N ARG A 67 -6.43 -8.65 5.46
CA ARG A 67 -6.39 -7.28 4.93
C ARG A 67 -7.66 -6.51 5.27
N VAL A 68 -7.48 -5.35 5.89
CA VAL A 68 -8.54 -4.40 6.22
C VAL A 68 -8.40 -3.18 5.32
N SER A 69 -9.46 -2.79 4.61
CA SER A 69 -9.45 -1.63 3.70
C SER A 69 -10.07 -0.40 4.35
N PHE A 70 -9.58 0.79 4.00
CA PHE A 70 -9.99 2.11 4.48
C PHE A 70 -10.24 3.06 3.28
N PRO A 71 -11.28 2.82 2.45
CA PRO A 71 -11.57 3.70 1.32
C PRO A 71 -11.99 5.09 1.78
N ARG A 72 -11.45 6.14 1.14
CA ARG A 72 -11.82 7.55 1.38
C ARG A 72 -13.02 7.98 0.53
N SER A 73 -14.17 7.35 0.76
CA SER A 73 -15.42 7.66 0.04
C SER A 73 -16.03 9.02 0.40
N ASP A 74 -15.54 9.63 1.49
CA ASP A 74 -15.81 11.01 1.88
C ASP A 74 -15.21 12.03 0.90
N LEU A 75 -14.10 11.67 0.24
CA LEU A 75 -13.40 12.57 -0.67
C LEU A 75 -14.02 12.55 -2.07
N LYS A 76 -14.06 13.73 -2.70
CA LYS A 76 -14.42 13.92 -4.12
C LYS A 76 -13.19 14.36 -4.89
N VAL A 77 -12.29 13.41 -5.12
CA VAL A 77 -11.02 13.70 -5.81
C VAL A 77 -11.23 13.71 -7.32
N THR A 78 -10.64 14.69 -7.98
CA THR A 78 -10.51 14.74 -9.44
C THR A 78 -9.05 14.81 -9.84
N SER A 79 -8.67 14.21 -10.96
CA SER A 79 -7.34 14.34 -11.58
C SER A 79 -7.53 14.51 -13.09
N TYR A 80 -6.98 15.60 -13.65
CA TYR A 80 -7.17 15.96 -15.07
C TYR A 80 -8.63 15.90 -15.55
N GLY A 81 -9.58 16.31 -14.69
CA GLY A 81 -11.01 16.30 -15.00
C GLY A 81 -11.72 14.95 -14.80
N VAL A 82 -10.98 13.87 -14.50
CA VAL A 82 -11.56 12.56 -14.17
C VAL A 82 -11.89 12.51 -12.68
N SER A 83 -13.15 12.20 -12.34
CA SER A 83 -13.55 11.87 -10.97
C SER A 83 -12.94 10.53 -10.55
N ILE A 84 -12.28 10.47 -9.41
CA ILE A 84 -11.55 9.28 -8.95
C ILE A 84 -12.42 8.47 -8.01
N GLU A 85 -12.72 7.24 -8.39
CA GLU A 85 -13.40 6.30 -7.52
C GLU A 85 -12.44 5.79 -6.43
N PRO A 86 -12.94 5.52 -5.20
CA PRO A 86 -12.08 4.99 -4.16
C PRO A 86 -11.35 3.70 -4.53
N GLY A 87 -11.98 2.85 -5.34
CA GLY A 87 -11.36 1.62 -5.84
C GLY A 87 -10.22 1.82 -6.83
N LEU A 88 -10.13 2.99 -7.50
CA LEU A 88 -9.05 3.27 -8.44
C LEU A 88 -7.76 3.63 -7.71
N ALA A 89 -7.82 4.60 -6.79
CA ALA A 89 -6.64 5.16 -6.14
C ALA A 89 -6.84 5.68 -4.69
N LEU A 90 -8.06 5.71 -4.12
CA LEU A 90 -8.31 6.27 -2.77
C LEU A 90 -8.58 5.17 -1.71
N GLY A 91 -8.00 3.99 -1.92
CA GLY A 91 -8.20 2.82 -1.06
C GLY A 91 -7.04 2.61 -0.10
N GLY A 92 -7.12 3.16 1.11
CA GLY A 92 -6.17 2.84 2.17
C GLY A 92 -6.32 1.40 2.66
N TYR A 93 -5.33 0.86 3.36
CA TYR A 93 -5.40 -0.47 3.97
C TYR A 93 -4.37 -0.70 5.08
N ALA A 94 -4.62 -1.74 5.87
CA ALA A 94 -3.63 -2.42 6.71
C ALA A 94 -3.76 -3.93 6.49
N ALA A 95 -2.65 -4.59 6.18
CA ALA A 95 -2.55 -6.02 5.95
C ALA A 95 -1.68 -6.63 7.04
N PHE A 96 -2.10 -7.77 7.57
CA PHE A 96 -1.44 -8.49 8.66
C PHE A 96 -1.10 -9.90 8.19
N THR A 97 0.09 -10.37 8.57
CA THR A 97 0.49 -11.76 8.39
C THR A 97 1.24 -12.23 9.63
N ARG A 98 0.97 -13.45 10.07
CA ARG A 98 1.73 -14.09 11.16
C ARG A 98 2.84 -14.92 10.55
N HIS A 99 4.05 -14.84 11.10
CA HIS A 99 5.17 -15.71 10.73
C HIS A 99 5.27 -16.90 11.69
N SER A 100 5.93 -17.97 11.24
CA SER A 100 6.14 -19.21 12.03
C SER A 100 6.83 -18.99 13.38
N GLY A 101 7.56 -17.88 13.57
CA GLY A 101 8.15 -17.47 14.85
C GLY A 101 7.21 -16.77 15.84
N GLY A 102 5.91 -16.61 15.49
CA GLY A 102 4.89 -15.98 16.34
C GLY A 102 4.75 -14.46 16.15
N ASP A 103 5.77 -13.79 15.61
CA ASP A 103 5.70 -12.38 15.23
C ASP A 103 4.63 -12.14 14.14
N VAL A 104 4.04 -10.95 14.20
CA VAL A 104 3.10 -10.44 13.20
C VAL A 104 3.77 -9.29 12.49
N LEU A 105 3.74 -9.34 11.16
CA LEU A 105 4.07 -8.24 10.28
C LEU A 105 2.79 -7.52 9.88
N MET A 106 2.80 -6.20 9.93
CA MET A 106 1.76 -5.33 9.40
C MET A 106 2.39 -4.38 8.38
N MET A 107 1.82 -4.36 7.19
CA MET A 107 2.12 -3.37 6.15
C MET A 107 0.82 -2.68 5.74
N GLY A 108 0.89 -1.42 5.38
CA GLY A 108 -0.27 -0.64 4.98
C GLY A 108 0.07 0.49 4.05
N ASP A 109 -1.00 1.15 3.60
CA ASP A 109 -0.95 2.41 2.89
C ASP A 109 -2.18 3.22 3.32
N LEU A 110 -1.97 4.42 3.86
CA LEU A 110 -3.05 5.27 4.36
C LEU A 110 -3.23 6.47 3.43
N VAL A 111 -4.50 6.80 3.15
CA VAL A 111 -4.86 7.95 2.31
C VAL A 111 -5.24 9.12 3.21
N VAL A 112 -4.44 10.18 3.17
CA VAL A 112 -4.57 11.35 4.03
C VAL A 112 -4.70 12.60 3.18
N THR A 113 -5.57 13.53 3.57
CA THR A 113 -5.55 14.88 2.98
C THR A 113 -4.31 15.62 3.44
N GLU A 114 -3.88 16.63 2.70
CA GLU A 114 -2.74 17.46 3.09
C GLU A 114 -2.85 18.03 4.52
N PRO A 115 -4.01 18.55 4.98
CA PRO A 115 -4.19 18.99 6.36
C PRO A 115 -4.14 17.88 7.43
N GLU A 116 -4.43 16.64 7.05
CA GLU A 116 -4.37 15.46 7.96
C GLU A 116 -2.94 14.92 8.08
N SER A 117 -2.12 15.06 7.03
CA SER A 117 -0.83 14.37 6.85
C SER A 117 0.13 14.48 8.04
N GLN A 118 0.34 15.69 8.58
CA GLN A 118 1.28 15.92 9.68
C GLN A 118 0.77 15.32 11.00
N LYS A 119 -0.54 15.42 11.27
CA LYS A 119 -1.14 14.82 12.48
C LYS A 119 -1.05 13.30 12.45
N VAL A 120 -1.28 12.70 11.28
CA VAL A 120 -1.12 11.26 11.08
C VAL A 120 0.32 10.85 11.32
N THR A 121 1.29 11.58 10.73
CA THR A 121 2.72 11.36 10.95
C THR A 121 3.08 11.38 12.43
N ASP A 122 2.66 12.41 13.15
CA ASP A 122 2.89 12.54 14.59
C ASP A 122 2.32 11.36 15.40
N VAL A 123 1.12 10.89 15.05
CA VAL A 123 0.51 9.73 15.72
C VAL A 123 1.29 8.45 15.40
N LEU A 124 1.64 8.21 14.14
CA LEU A 124 2.39 7.02 13.73
C LEU A 124 3.72 6.94 14.50
N GLN A 125 4.47 8.03 14.58
CA GLN A 125 5.75 8.07 15.30
C GLN A 125 5.56 7.85 16.82
N ARG A 126 4.55 8.47 17.44
CA ARG A 126 4.24 8.22 18.86
C ARG A 126 3.85 6.78 19.16
N GLN A 127 3.22 6.10 18.22
CA GLN A 127 2.81 4.69 18.35
C GLN A 127 3.90 3.69 17.94
N GLY A 128 5.06 4.17 17.48
CA GLY A 128 6.15 3.31 16.99
C GLY A 128 5.81 2.60 15.67
N ILE A 129 4.89 3.14 14.87
CA ILE A 129 4.60 2.67 13.53
C ILE A 129 5.55 3.37 12.55
N GLN A 130 6.30 2.58 11.79
CA GLN A 130 7.24 3.11 10.82
C GLN A 130 6.48 3.67 9.62
N GLN A 131 6.91 4.84 9.15
CA GLN A 131 6.44 5.43 7.91
C GLN A 131 7.50 5.20 6.85
N THR A 132 7.21 4.35 5.87
CA THR A 132 8.19 3.86 4.89
C THR A 132 8.14 4.65 3.57
N ALA A 133 7.04 5.38 3.33
CA ALA A 133 6.94 6.40 2.28
C ALA A 133 5.87 7.46 2.61
N LEU A 134 6.02 8.62 1.98
CA LEU A 134 4.98 9.64 1.79
C LEU A 134 4.99 10.00 0.30
N HIS A 135 3.86 9.79 -0.37
CA HIS A 135 3.85 9.58 -1.82
C HIS A 135 2.49 9.96 -2.44
N LYS A 136 2.37 9.91 -3.77
CA LYS A 136 1.21 10.32 -4.59
C LYS A 136 0.78 9.18 -5.51
N HIS A 137 -0.51 8.86 -5.52
CA HIS A 137 -1.06 7.98 -6.56
C HIS A 137 -1.50 8.76 -7.81
N LEU A 138 -1.73 10.07 -7.71
CA LEU A 138 -2.36 10.88 -8.77
C LEU A 138 -1.56 12.14 -9.10
N LEU A 139 -1.51 12.48 -10.39
CA LEU A 139 -1.02 13.76 -10.89
C LEU A 139 -2.13 14.83 -10.81
N SER A 140 -1.75 16.11 -10.63
CA SER A 140 -2.63 17.29 -10.75
C SER A 140 -4.04 17.10 -10.17
N HIS A 141 -4.12 16.56 -8.95
CA HIS A 141 -5.38 16.16 -8.33
C HIS A 141 -5.88 17.19 -7.30
N GLN A 142 -7.20 17.25 -7.10
CA GLN A 142 -7.84 18.09 -6.08
C GLN A 142 -9.02 17.33 -5.42
N PRO A 143 -9.24 17.48 -4.11
CA PRO A 143 -8.39 18.19 -3.13
C PRO A 143 -7.02 17.50 -2.98
N GLU A 144 -6.06 18.17 -2.33
CA GLU A 144 -4.71 17.64 -2.12
C GLU A 144 -4.73 16.43 -1.18
N VAL A 145 -4.26 15.30 -1.69
CA VAL A 145 -4.22 14.01 -1.01
C VAL A 145 -2.82 13.42 -1.14
N TRP A 146 -2.39 12.77 -0.07
CA TRP A 146 -1.14 12.04 0.05
C TRP A 146 -1.43 10.62 0.49
N TRP A 147 -0.53 9.73 0.12
CA TRP A 147 -0.52 8.34 0.51
C TRP A 147 0.71 8.12 1.37
N THR A 148 0.62 7.16 2.30
CA THR A 148 1.73 6.89 3.18
C THR A 148 1.79 5.43 3.54
N HIS A 149 2.88 4.80 3.13
CA HIS A 149 3.16 3.43 3.52
C HIS A 149 3.56 3.37 4.99
N VAL A 150 2.96 2.39 5.68
CA VAL A 150 3.16 2.14 7.10
C VAL A 150 3.61 0.71 7.32
N HIS A 151 4.50 0.51 8.28
CA HIS A 151 5.07 -0.79 8.61
C HIS A 151 5.18 -0.96 10.14
N ALA A 152 4.88 -2.15 10.63
CA ALA A 152 5.12 -2.53 12.02
C ALA A 152 5.35 -4.04 12.13
N SER A 153 6.13 -4.44 13.13
CA SER A 153 6.25 -5.84 13.50
C SER A 153 6.24 -6.01 15.02
N GLY A 154 5.74 -7.15 15.48
CA GLY A 154 5.73 -7.51 16.89
C GLY A 154 4.77 -8.66 17.20
N PRO A 155 4.74 -9.14 18.45
CA PRO A 155 3.95 -10.32 18.82
C PRO A 155 2.45 -10.03 18.96
N ASP A 156 2.05 -8.78 19.23
CA ASP A 156 0.66 -8.40 19.49
C ASP A 156 0.02 -7.67 18.30
N ALA A 157 -0.67 -8.43 17.45
CA ALA A 157 -1.43 -7.89 16.32
C ALA A 157 -2.49 -6.87 16.74
N VAL A 158 -3.11 -7.04 17.91
CA VAL A 158 -4.18 -6.16 18.38
C VAL A 158 -3.61 -4.83 18.84
N ALA A 159 -2.43 -4.80 19.47
CA ALA A 159 -1.72 -3.56 19.77
C ALA A 159 -1.32 -2.79 18.50
N ILE A 160 -0.81 -3.49 17.49
CA ILE A 160 -0.51 -2.88 16.18
C ILE A 160 -1.78 -2.31 15.54
N ALA A 161 -2.88 -3.07 15.58
CA ALA A 161 -4.18 -2.64 15.08
C ALA A 161 -4.72 -1.38 15.80
N ARG A 162 -4.59 -1.30 17.14
CA ARG A 162 -4.93 -0.10 17.91
C ARG A 162 -4.09 1.12 17.51
N SER A 163 -2.81 0.90 17.20
CA SER A 163 -1.89 1.95 16.77
C SER A 163 -2.30 2.54 15.41
N ILE A 164 -2.66 1.68 14.45
CA ILE A 164 -3.23 2.12 13.16
C ILE A 164 -4.58 2.80 13.37
N ARG A 165 -5.42 2.29 14.27
CA ARG A 165 -6.68 2.94 14.60
C ARG A 165 -6.49 4.38 15.11
N ALA A 166 -5.52 4.60 15.99
CA ALA A 166 -5.21 5.94 16.49
C ALA A 166 -4.80 6.90 15.36
N ALA A 167 -4.08 6.42 14.35
CA ALA A 167 -3.73 7.21 13.17
C ALA A 167 -4.96 7.52 12.30
N LEU A 168 -5.91 6.59 12.17
CA LEU A 168 -7.16 6.82 11.46
C LEU A 168 -8.08 7.80 12.19
N ASP A 169 -8.10 7.79 13.53
CA ASP A 169 -8.95 8.67 14.36
C ASP A 169 -8.60 10.16 14.24
N VAL A 170 -7.42 10.51 13.70
CA VAL A 170 -7.05 11.90 13.38
C VAL A 170 -7.31 12.27 11.92
N THR A 171 -8.09 11.45 11.20
CA THR A 171 -8.56 11.69 9.83
C THR A 171 -10.09 11.67 9.75
N ALA A 172 -10.65 12.12 8.64
CA ALA A 172 -12.06 11.97 8.31
C ALA A 172 -12.40 10.61 7.65
N THR A 173 -11.52 9.61 7.73
CA THR A 173 -11.76 8.29 7.10
C THR A 173 -13.10 7.71 7.56
N PRO A 174 -14.03 7.41 6.63
CA PRO A 174 -15.38 7.01 6.99
C PRO A 174 -15.42 5.60 7.59
N PRO A 175 -16.49 5.27 8.35
CA PRO A 175 -16.74 3.90 8.79
C PRO A 175 -16.90 2.95 7.58
N PRO A 176 -16.81 1.62 7.77
CA PRO A 176 -17.01 0.66 6.70
C PRO A 176 -18.30 0.92 5.91
N PRO A 177 -18.23 0.98 4.57
CA PRO A 177 -19.41 1.21 3.75
C PRO A 177 -20.33 -0.01 3.84
N ALA A 178 -21.63 0.24 3.67
CA ALA A 178 -22.60 -0.83 3.47
C ALA A 178 -22.22 -1.65 2.22
N ALA A 179 -22.51 -2.95 2.25
CA ALA A 179 -22.30 -3.80 1.09
C ALA A 179 -23.17 -3.29 -0.08
N ALA A 180 -22.52 -2.94 -1.20
CA ALA A 180 -23.17 -2.53 -2.42
C ALA A 180 -22.95 -3.59 -3.52
N PRO A 181 -23.93 -3.79 -4.42
CA PRO A 181 -23.73 -4.62 -5.61
C PRO A 181 -22.55 -4.11 -6.43
N LYS A 182 -21.76 -5.01 -7.00
CA LYS A 182 -20.69 -4.64 -7.93
C LYS A 182 -21.32 -4.07 -9.20
N PRO A 183 -21.03 -2.82 -9.58
CA PRO A 183 -21.55 -2.27 -10.83
C PRO A 183 -20.96 -3.04 -12.02
N ALA A 184 -21.74 -3.14 -13.10
CA ALA A 184 -21.26 -3.70 -14.35
C ALA A 184 -20.18 -2.79 -14.94
N LEU A 185 -19.09 -3.40 -15.42
CA LEU A 185 -18.04 -2.67 -16.14
C LEU A 185 -18.55 -2.31 -17.52
N ARG A 186 -18.54 -1.02 -17.85
CA ARG A 186 -18.84 -0.51 -19.19
C ARG A 186 -17.58 -0.49 -20.07
N LEU A 187 -16.86 -1.62 -20.07
CA LEU A 187 -15.62 -1.84 -20.81
C LEU A 187 -15.71 -3.19 -21.53
N ASP A 188 -15.03 -3.32 -22.67
CA ASP A 188 -14.79 -4.62 -23.29
C ASP A 188 -13.69 -5.36 -22.53
N THR A 189 -14.07 -5.99 -21.42
CA THR A 189 -13.13 -6.71 -20.56
C THR A 189 -12.48 -7.89 -21.27
N ALA A 190 -13.14 -8.49 -22.27
CA ALA A 190 -12.57 -9.59 -23.04
C ALA A 190 -11.43 -9.10 -23.95
N ALA A 191 -11.60 -7.97 -24.62
CA ALA A 191 -10.53 -7.35 -25.41
C ALA A 191 -9.38 -6.85 -24.52
N ILE A 192 -9.69 -6.31 -23.34
CA ILE A 192 -8.68 -5.92 -22.34
C ILE A 192 -7.90 -7.16 -21.86
N ASP A 193 -8.57 -8.26 -21.54
CA ASP A 193 -7.94 -9.53 -21.15
C ASP A 193 -7.01 -10.07 -22.22
N GLN A 194 -7.48 -10.06 -23.48
CA GLN A 194 -6.67 -10.47 -24.62
C GLN A 194 -5.42 -9.59 -24.77
N ALA A 195 -5.56 -8.27 -24.62
CA ALA A 195 -4.44 -7.32 -24.70
C ALA A 195 -3.46 -7.46 -23.52
N MET A 196 -3.98 -7.67 -22.30
CA MET A 196 -3.19 -7.94 -21.10
C MET A 196 -2.58 -9.33 -21.08
N GLY A 197 -3.08 -10.27 -21.87
CA GLY A 197 -2.64 -11.66 -21.92
C GLY A 197 -2.91 -12.45 -20.63
N THR A 198 -3.87 -12.02 -19.82
CA THR A 198 -4.36 -12.70 -18.62
C THR A 198 -5.75 -12.17 -18.29
N LYS A 199 -6.51 -12.91 -17.47
CA LYS A 199 -7.86 -12.50 -17.04
C LYS A 199 -7.80 -11.49 -15.88
N GLY A 200 -8.55 -10.41 -16.00
CA GLY A 200 -8.77 -9.43 -14.93
C GLY A 200 -10.01 -9.74 -14.09
N THR A 201 -10.21 -8.98 -13.02
CA THR A 201 -11.34 -9.14 -12.10
C THR A 201 -12.10 -7.82 -11.91
N ASN A 202 -13.43 -7.88 -11.80
CA ASN A 202 -14.24 -6.73 -11.40
C ASN A 202 -14.24 -6.61 -9.88
N ASP A 203 -13.61 -5.55 -9.38
CA ASP A 203 -13.63 -5.15 -7.98
C ASP A 203 -14.33 -3.80 -7.84
N GLY A 204 -15.63 -3.84 -7.54
CA GLY A 204 -16.40 -2.63 -7.25
C GLY A 204 -16.51 -1.64 -8.41
N GLY A 205 -16.49 -2.10 -9.67
CA GLY A 205 -16.53 -1.23 -10.85
C GLY A 205 -15.16 -0.84 -11.38
N ILE A 206 -14.08 -1.36 -10.78
CA ILE A 206 -12.71 -1.23 -11.25
C ILE A 206 -12.25 -2.56 -11.81
N TYR A 207 -11.74 -2.57 -13.04
CA TYR A 207 -11.20 -3.78 -13.63
C TYR A 207 -9.72 -3.92 -13.27
N LYS A 208 -9.37 -4.99 -12.58
CA LYS A 208 -8.08 -5.13 -11.90
C LYS A 208 -7.28 -6.32 -12.38
N PHE A 209 -5.98 -6.09 -12.54
CA PHE A 209 -4.95 -7.09 -12.73
C PHE A 209 -3.95 -7.03 -11.58
N THR A 210 -3.41 -8.18 -11.20
CA THR A 210 -2.41 -8.27 -10.13
C THR A 210 -1.36 -9.29 -10.52
N PHE A 211 -0.09 -8.91 -10.36
CA PHE A 211 1.06 -9.74 -10.68
C PHE A 211 1.97 -9.81 -9.47
N LYS A 212 2.38 -11.02 -9.10
CA LYS A 212 3.33 -11.29 -8.02
C LYS A 212 4.74 -11.45 -8.58
N ARG A 213 5.75 -11.05 -7.81
CA ARG A 213 7.16 -11.34 -8.13
C ARG A 213 7.36 -12.86 -8.28
N THR A 214 8.23 -13.24 -9.21
CA THR A 214 8.62 -14.65 -9.44
C THR A 214 9.51 -15.20 -8.34
N LYS A 215 10.30 -14.33 -7.70
CA LYS A 215 11.12 -14.66 -6.54
C LYS A 215 10.47 -14.17 -5.25
N PRO A 216 10.67 -14.86 -4.12
CA PRO A 216 10.23 -14.37 -2.81
C PRO A 216 10.82 -12.99 -2.52
N VAL A 217 10.05 -12.20 -1.78
CA VAL A 217 10.48 -10.93 -1.21
C VAL A 217 10.48 -11.12 0.30
N THR A 218 11.52 -10.63 0.96
CA THR A 218 11.67 -10.70 2.41
C THR A 218 11.82 -9.31 2.97
N GLU A 219 11.50 -9.10 4.25
CA GLU A 219 11.84 -7.91 5.02
C GLU A 219 12.37 -8.35 6.38
N HIS A 220 13.54 -7.82 6.78
CA HIS A 220 14.25 -8.27 7.97
C HIS A 220 14.39 -9.80 8.05
N GLY A 221 14.69 -10.43 6.91
CA GLY A 221 14.85 -11.88 6.79
C GLY A 221 13.57 -12.69 6.95
N ARG A 222 12.38 -12.09 6.85
CA ARG A 222 11.07 -12.78 6.91
C ARG A 222 10.35 -12.67 5.57
N VAL A 223 9.77 -13.74 5.06
CA VAL A 223 9.07 -13.72 3.76
C VAL A 223 7.81 -12.85 3.84
N ILE A 224 7.64 -11.94 2.88
CA ILE A 224 6.46 -11.09 2.73
C ILE A 224 5.53 -11.73 1.67
N PRO A 225 4.32 -12.19 2.05
CA PRO A 225 3.37 -12.70 1.08
C PRO A 225 2.87 -11.58 0.15
N PRO A 226 2.60 -11.84 -1.14
CA PRO A 226 2.19 -10.80 -2.11
C PRO A 226 0.99 -9.95 -1.65
N GLY A 227 0.02 -10.57 -0.96
CA GLY A 227 -1.18 -9.89 -0.45
C GLY A 227 -0.93 -8.74 0.55
N MET A 228 0.30 -8.62 1.07
CA MET A 228 0.72 -7.52 1.95
C MET A 228 0.93 -6.19 1.24
N GLY A 229 0.89 -6.15 -0.10
CA GLY A 229 1.19 -4.95 -0.91
C GLY A 229 2.34 -5.15 -1.90
N VAL A 230 2.96 -6.33 -1.92
CA VAL A 230 4.16 -6.61 -2.72
C VAL A 230 3.79 -7.20 -4.08
N THR A 231 3.05 -6.42 -4.87
CA THR A 231 2.55 -6.83 -6.19
C THR A 231 2.57 -5.67 -7.18
N THR A 232 2.72 -5.97 -8.46
CA THR A 232 2.27 -5.03 -9.50
C THR A 232 0.75 -5.10 -9.58
N ALA A 233 0.05 -3.98 -9.37
CA ALA A 233 -1.39 -3.86 -9.49
C ALA A 233 -1.74 -2.87 -10.59
N ILE A 234 -2.72 -3.20 -11.43
CA ILE A 234 -3.16 -2.35 -12.55
C ILE A 234 -4.68 -2.29 -12.52
N ASN A 235 -5.22 -1.08 -12.46
CA ASN A 235 -6.63 -0.79 -12.29
C ASN A 235 -7.14 0.02 -13.48
N PHE A 236 -8.31 -0.34 -14.01
CA PHE A 236 -9.03 0.39 -15.05
C PHE A 236 -10.35 0.88 -14.47
N GLN A 237 -10.52 2.20 -14.38
CA GLN A 237 -11.80 2.83 -14.07
C GLN A 237 -12.46 3.27 -15.37
N PRO A 238 -13.66 2.77 -15.71
CA PRO A 238 -14.37 3.22 -16.91
C PRO A 238 -14.63 4.74 -16.89
N THR A 239 -14.26 5.45 -17.94
CA THR A 239 -14.52 6.90 -18.13
C THR A 239 -15.53 7.18 -19.24
N GLY A 240 -16.01 6.13 -19.93
CA GLY A 240 -17.05 6.19 -20.96
C GLY A 240 -16.48 6.07 -22.37
N GLY A 241 -17.33 5.68 -23.34
CA GLY A 241 -16.93 5.57 -24.74
C GLY A 241 -15.79 4.58 -25.01
N GLY A 242 -15.69 3.50 -24.21
CA GLY A 242 -14.60 2.52 -24.29
C GLY A 242 -13.28 2.97 -23.64
N LYS A 243 -13.23 4.18 -23.07
CA LYS A 243 -12.07 4.70 -22.36
C LYS A 243 -12.05 4.28 -20.89
N ALA A 244 -10.84 4.27 -20.34
CA ALA A 244 -10.60 4.10 -18.93
C ALA A 244 -9.47 4.99 -18.44
N ALA A 245 -9.63 5.52 -17.22
CA ALA A 245 -8.52 6.01 -16.44
C ALA A 245 -7.79 4.80 -15.84
N VAL A 246 -6.47 4.75 -16.05
CA VAL A 246 -5.60 3.71 -15.51
C VAL A 246 -4.68 4.26 -14.43
N ASN A 247 -4.62 3.53 -13.34
CA ASN A 247 -3.71 3.75 -12.25
C ASN A 247 -3.31 2.39 -11.67
N GLY A 248 -2.37 2.38 -10.75
CA GLY A 248 -1.83 1.17 -10.19
C GLY A 248 -0.40 1.40 -9.75
N ASP A 249 0.28 0.32 -9.41
CA ASP A 249 1.62 0.37 -8.84
C ASP A 249 2.45 -0.78 -9.43
N PHE A 250 3.67 -0.49 -9.84
CA PHE A 250 4.63 -1.48 -10.37
C PHE A 250 5.67 -1.86 -9.33
N ALA A 251 5.68 -3.11 -8.86
CA ALA A 251 6.69 -3.61 -7.92
C ALA A 251 7.93 -4.15 -8.65
N MET A 252 9.02 -3.37 -8.64
CA MET A 252 10.19 -3.55 -9.51
C MET A 252 11.48 -3.73 -8.73
N VAL A 253 12.43 -4.49 -9.25
CA VAL A 253 13.83 -4.36 -8.80
C VAL A 253 14.52 -3.21 -9.54
N ALA A 254 15.67 -2.74 -9.04
CA ALA A 254 16.39 -1.58 -9.57
C ALA A 254 16.53 -1.56 -11.12
N ASP A 255 16.97 -2.67 -11.70
CA ASP A 255 17.20 -2.76 -13.15
C ASP A 255 15.92 -2.67 -13.99
N GLU A 256 14.76 -3.02 -13.42
CA GLU A 256 13.47 -3.00 -14.10
C GLU A 256 12.90 -1.58 -14.21
N VAL A 257 13.19 -0.69 -13.23
CA VAL A 257 12.58 0.64 -13.10
C VAL A 257 12.63 1.43 -14.41
N GLN A 258 13.83 1.61 -14.96
CA GLN A 258 14.01 2.41 -16.18
C GLN A 258 13.43 1.73 -17.43
N ARG A 259 13.34 0.40 -17.45
CA ARG A 259 12.72 -0.33 -18.57
C ARG A 259 11.21 -0.15 -18.57
N VAL A 260 10.57 -0.29 -17.40
CA VAL A 260 9.14 -0.05 -17.22
C VAL A 260 8.78 1.40 -17.54
N ILE A 261 9.54 2.39 -17.04
CA ILE A 261 9.32 3.81 -17.39
C ILE A 261 9.32 4.01 -18.90
N ARG A 262 10.33 3.50 -19.60
CA ARG A 262 10.41 3.63 -21.06
C ARG A 262 9.22 2.96 -21.76
N ALA A 263 8.79 1.79 -21.30
CA ALA A 263 7.62 1.11 -21.86
C ALA A 263 6.33 1.93 -21.69
N LEU A 264 6.08 2.46 -20.49
CA LEU A 264 4.92 3.30 -20.19
C LEU A 264 4.94 4.60 -21.01
N ARG A 265 6.07 5.31 -21.03
CA ARG A 265 6.19 6.59 -21.77
C ARG A 265 6.01 6.41 -23.28
N ARG A 266 6.50 5.33 -23.88
CA ARG A 266 6.30 5.04 -25.31
C ARG A 266 4.83 4.88 -25.68
N GLY A 267 3.99 4.41 -24.77
CA GLY A 267 2.54 4.30 -24.98
C GLY A 267 1.72 5.47 -24.46
N GLY A 268 2.38 6.58 -24.04
CA GLY A 268 1.70 7.78 -23.56
C GLY A 268 1.13 7.67 -22.15
N ILE A 269 1.63 6.75 -21.32
CA ILE A 269 1.26 6.64 -19.91
C ILE A 269 2.24 7.47 -19.07
N ASP A 270 1.72 8.41 -18.28
CA ASP A 270 2.49 9.29 -17.41
C ASP A 270 2.98 8.56 -16.17
N ILE A 271 4.15 8.97 -15.67
CA ILE A 271 4.67 8.51 -14.39
C ILE A 271 4.20 9.50 -13.33
N VAL A 272 3.65 8.98 -12.25
CA VAL A 272 3.22 9.80 -11.11
C VAL A 272 4.42 9.97 -10.16
N GLU A 273 5.05 8.87 -9.78
CA GLU A 273 6.15 8.88 -8.80
C GLU A 273 6.86 7.53 -8.69
N ILE A 274 7.98 7.49 -7.95
CA ILE A 274 8.67 6.27 -7.54
C ILE A 274 8.88 6.31 -6.03
N HIS A 275 8.50 5.25 -5.31
CA HIS A 275 8.55 5.18 -3.85
C HIS A 275 8.88 3.76 -3.36
N ASN A 276 8.80 3.52 -2.04
CA ASN A 276 9.06 2.22 -1.42
C ASN A 276 7.89 1.80 -0.51
N HIS A 277 7.55 0.52 -0.45
CA HIS A 277 6.60 0.01 0.58
C HIS A 277 7.30 -0.38 1.88
N ALA A 278 8.57 -0.80 1.79
CA ALA A 278 9.40 -1.27 2.90
C ALA A 278 10.79 -0.59 2.86
N LEU A 279 11.51 -0.63 3.98
CA LEU A 279 12.85 -0.02 4.08
C LEU A 279 14.00 -1.03 4.00
N HIS A 280 13.72 -2.30 4.32
CA HIS A 280 14.72 -3.37 4.44
C HIS A 280 14.29 -4.63 3.70
N ASP A 281 13.62 -4.44 2.57
CA ASP A 281 13.18 -5.52 1.71
C ASP A 281 14.31 -6.08 0.84
N GLU A 282 14.30 -7.40 0.65
CA GLU A 282 15.26 -8.13 -0.18
C GLU A 282 14.51 -9.12 -1.11
N PRO A 283 14.72 -9.05 -2.44
CA PRO A 283 15.54 -8.05 -3.14
C PRO A 283 14.93 -6.65 -2.97
N ARG A 284 15.78 -5.62 -2.97
CA ARG A 284 15.31 -4.23 -2.89
C ARG A 284 14.33 -3.90 -4.02
N LEU A 285 13.12 -3.53 -3.63
CA LEU A 285 12.05 -3.13 -4.51
C LEU A 285 11.87 -1.62 -4.55
N PHE A 286 11.41 -1.18 -5.71
CA PHE A 286 10.95 0.16 -6.02
C PHE A 286 9.55 0.04 -6.59
N TYR A 287 8.71 0.99 -6.22
CA TYR A 287 7.31 1.05 -6.57
C TYR A 287 7.05 2.28 -7.41
N MET A 288 6.05 2.26 -8.29
CA MET A 288 5.81 3.34 -9.23
C MET A 288 4.34 3.42 -9.60
N HIS A 289 3.73 4.55 -9.23
CA HIS A 289 2.42 4.93 -9.72
C HIS A 289 2.50 5.55 -11.12
N PHE A 290 1.44 5.35 -11.89
CA PHE A 290 1.31 5.81 -13.27
C PHE A 290 -0.12 6.32 -13.52
N TRP A 291 -0.30 7.12 -14.57
CA TRP A 291 -1.59 7.72 -14.91
C TRP A 291 -1.78 7.82 -16.43
N ALA A 292 -2.99 7.49 -16.90
CA ALA A 292 -3.49 7.88 -18.21
C ALA A 292 -5.04 7.76 -18.23
N ASP A 293 -5.70 8.48 -19.13
CA ASP A 293 -7.12 8.28 -19.47
C ASP A 293 -7.28 8.26 -20.99
N ASP A 294 -7.54 7.07 -21.54
CA ASP A 294 -7.59 6.83 -22.99
C ASP A 294 -8.35 5.52 -23.28
N ASP A 295 -8.40 5.12 -24.56
CA ASP A 295 -8.94 3.82 -25.00
C ASP A 295 -8.38 2.66 -24.16
N ALA A 296 -9.27 1.89 -23.53
CA ALA A 296 -8.87 0.91 -22.54
C ALA A 296 -8.04 -0.24 -23.14
N VAL A 297 -8.32 -0.64 -24.39
CA VAL A 297 -7.59 -1.73 -25.05
C VAL A 297 -6.19 -1.27 -25.48
N LYS A 298 -6.04 -0.02 -25.96
CA LYS A 298 -4.75 0.60 -26.22
C LYS A 298 -3.89 0.69 -24.96
N LEU A 299 -4.48 1.13 -23.85
CA LEU A 299 -3.79 1.19 -22.55
C LEU A 299 -3.36 -0.21 -22.10
N ALA A 300 -4.25 -1.21 -22.21
CA ALA A 300 -3.94 -2.60 -21.88
C ALA A 300 -2.73 -3.15 -22.66
N ARG A 301 -2.62 -2.87 -23.96
CA ARG A 301 -1.45 -3.29 -24.76
C ARG A 301 -0.16 -2.66 -24.25
N THR A 302 -0.19 -1.38 -23.91
CA THR A 302 0.98 -0.67 -23.35
C THR A 302 1.36 -1.24 -21.98
N LEU A 303 0.38 -1.44 -21.12
CA LEU A 303 0.56 -1.99 -19.78
C LEU A 303 1.11 -3.42 -19.83
N ARG A 304 0.68 -4.24 -20.79
CA ARG A 304 1.27 -5.56 -21.03
C ARG A 304 2.76 -5.47 -21.37
N GLN A 305 3.18 -4.52 -22.20
CA GLN A 305 4.60 -4.32 -22.51
C GLN A 305 5.38 -3.91 -21.26
N ALA A 306 4.83 -3.02 -20.43
CA ALA A 306 5.45 -2.61 -19.17
C ALA A 306 5.57 -3.76 -18.17
N VAL A 307 4.53 -4.60 -18.02
CA VAL A 307 4.57 -5.81 -17.18
C VAL A 307 5.63 -6.81 -17.67
N ALA A 308 5.81 -6.94 -19.00
CA ALA A 308 6.82 -7.83 -19.58
C ALA A 308 8.27 -7.42 -19.26
N GLU A 309 8.51 -6.18 -18.83
CA GLU A 309 9.83 -5.71 -18.38
C GLU A 309 10.16 -6.14 -16.94
N GLN A 310 9.20 -6.75 -16.24
CA GLN A 310 9.32 -7.22 -14.86
C GLN A 310 9.38 -8.76 -14.76
N ALA A 311 10.09 -9.26 -13.76
CA ALA A 311 10.06 -10.68 -13.38
C ALA A 311 8.83 -11.02 -12.52
N VAL A 312 7.63 -10.93 -13.09
CA VAL A 312 6.33 -11.18 -12.41
C VAL A 312 5.46 -12.20 -13.13
N THR A 313 4.50 -12.79 -12.40
CA THR A 313 3.46 -13.67 -12.96
C THR A 313 2.08 -13.26 -12.44
N PRO A 314 0.98 -13.53 -13.16
CA PRO A 314 -0.37 -13.26 -12.64
C PRO A 314 -0.57 -13.88 -11.25
N ALA A 315 -1.11 -13.09 -10.33
CA ALA A 315 -1.57 -13.58 -9.03
C ALA A 315 -2.97 -14.19 -9.26
N ALA A 316 -3.07 -15.51 -9.10
CA ALA A 316 -4.32 -16.26 -9.20
C ALA A 316 -5.32 -15.89 -8.09
#